data_AF-A0A126RK45-F1
#
_entry.id   AF-A0A126RK45-F1
#
_cell.length_a   1.000
_cell.length_b   1.000
_cell.length_c   1.000
_cell.angle_alpha   90.00
_cell.angle_beta   90.00
_cell.angle_gamma   90.00
#
_symmetry.space_group_name_H-M   'P 1'
#
loop_
_entity.id
_entity.type
_entity.pdbx_description
1 polymer ?
#
loop_
_entity_poly.entity_id
_entity_poly.type
_entity_poly.pdbx_seq_one_letter_code
_entity_poly.pdbx_strand_id
1 'polypeptide(L)' 'MNGKMDVNYLLHRQQVALIRAQMSRSAKGREAYEGLARGYTDQIDAYRRENERLVDLAH' A
#
# COMPACT_ATOMS: atom_id res chain seq x y z
N MET A 1 -21.36 -2.13 3.39
CA MET A 1 -20.03 -2.74 3.29
C MET A 1 -19.00 -1.61 3.28
N ASN A 2 -18.41 -1.29 4.43
CA ASN A 2 -17.22 -0.42 4.49
C ASN A 2 -16.10 -1.19 3.80
N GLY A 3 -15.86 -0.91 2.51
CA GLY A 3 -14.84 -1.57 1.70
C GLY A 3 -13.43 -1.18 2.12
N LYS A 4 -13.06 -1.41 3.39
CA LYS A 4 -11.66 -1.43 3.82
C LYS A 4 -10.99 -2.46 2.90
N MET A 5 -10.20 -2.00 1.94
CA MET A 5 -9.40 -2.88 1.10
C MET A 5 -8.58 -3.77 2.02
N ASP A 6 -8.63 -5.08 1.77
CA ASP A 6 -7.89 -6.05 2.54
C ASP A 6 -6.39 -5.75 2.50
N VAL A 7 -5.69 -5.95 3.62
CA VAL A 7 -4.25 -5.62 3.72
C VAL A 7 -3.43 -6.44 2.72
N ASN A 8 -3.84 -7.67 2.38
CA ASN A 8 -3.15 -8.47 1.38
C ASN A 8 -3.35 -7.90 -0.03
N TYR A 9 -4.52 -7.34 -0.32
CA TYR A 9 -4.75 -6.61 -1.57
C TYR A 9 -3.80 -5.42 -1.67
N LEU A 10 -3.68 -4.62 -0.62
CA LEU A 10 -2.78 -3.45 -0.60
C LEU A 10 -1.31 -3.86 -0.78
N LEU A 11 -0.87 -4.90 -0.06
CA LEU A 11 0.49 -5.44 -0.17
C LEU A 11 0.78 -5.96 -1.59
N HIS A 12 -0.16 -6.71 -2.17
CA HIS A 12 0.00 -7.21 -3.54
C HIS A 12 0.11 -6.06 -4.55
N ARG A 13 -0.74 -5.02 -4.42
CA ARG A 13 -0.71 -3.85 -5.31
C ARG A 13 0.57 -3.02 -5.15
N GLN A 14 1.08 -2.89 -3.93
CA GLN A 14 2.36 -2.27 -3.66
C GLN A 14 3.51 -3.01 -4.37
N GLN A 15 3.58 -4.34 -4.22
CA GLN A 15 4.59 -5.17 -4.87
C GLN A 15 4.55 -5.04 -6.39
N VAL A 16 3.35 -5.12 -6.99
CA VAL A 16 3.17 -4.96 -8.44
C VAL A 16 3.61 -3.56 -8.90
N ALA A 17 3.29 -2.51 -8.14
CA ALA A 17 3.73 -1.15 -8.46
C ALA A 17 5.26 -1.03 -8.44
N LEU A 18 5.93 -1.59 -7.44
CA LEU A 18 7.40 -1.60 -7.35
C LEU A 18 8.05 -2.34 -8.52
N ILE A 19 7.54 -3.52 -8.88
CA ILE A 19 8.03 -4.28 -10.04
C ILE A 19 7.87 -3.44 -11.32
N ARG A 20 6.73 -2.78 -11.51
CA ARG A 20 6.49 -1.92 -12.68
C ARG A 20 7.38 -0.68 -12.70
N ALA A 21 7.68 -0.09 -11.54
CA ALA A 21 8.65 1.01 -11.43
C ALA A 21 10.04 0.56 -11.88
N GLN A 22 10.49 -0.61 -11.41
CA GLN A 22 11.77 -1.19 -11.77
C GLN A 22 11.85 -1.52 -13.27
N MET A 23 10.78 -2.05 -13.84
CA MET A 23 10.70 -2.41 -15.27
C MET A 23 10.47 -1.20 -16.20
N SER A 24 10.09 -0.04 -15.67
CA SER A 24 9.77 1.14 -16.48
C SER A 24 11.01 1.68 -17.18
N ARG A 25 10.91 1.83 -18.51
CA ARG A 25 11.95 2.43 -19.36
C ARG A 25 11.90 3.96 -19.37
N SER A 26 10.82 4.56 -18.89
CA SER A 26 10.66 6.03 -18.80
C SER A 26 10.80 6.49 -17.36
N ALA A 27 11.52 7.59 -17.16
CA ALA A 27 11.64 8.26 -15.85
C ALA A 27 10.26 8.62 -15.29
N LYS A 28 9.39 9.25 -16.10
CA LYS A 28 8.02 9.59 -15.70
C LYS A 28 7.18 8.36 -15.33
N GLY A 29 7.35 7.26 -16.07
CA GLY A 29 6.67 6.00 -15.76
C GLY A 29 7.16 5.40 -14.44
N ARG A 30 8.47 5.47 -14.18
CA ARG A 30 9.07 5.01 -12.92
C ARG A 30 8.52 5.81 -11.75
N GLU A 31 8.57 7.14 -11.82
CA GLU A 31 8.06 8.04 -10.79
C GLU A 31 6.57 7.80 -10.50
N ALA A 32 5.75 7.58 -11.55
CA ALA A 32 4.33 7.30 -11.38
C ALA A 32 4.10 5.99 -10.59
N TYR A 33 4.82 4.92 -10.94
CA TYR A 33 4.70 3.64 -10.23
C TYR A 33 5.27 3.69 -8.80
N GLU A 34 6.36 4.41 -8.58
CA GLU A 34 6.87 4.65 -7.23
C GLU A 34 5.87 5.47 -6.40
N GLY A 35 5.21 6.46 -6.99
CA GLY A 35 4.14 7.22 -6.36
C GLY A 35 2.98 6.32 -5.93
N LEU A 36 2.56 5.38 -6.79
CA LEU A 36 1.57 4.38 -6.43
C LEU A 36 2.03 3.48 -5.28
N ALA A 37 3.28 3.00 -5.33
CA ALA A 37 3.84 2.17 -4.27
C ALA A 37 3.83 2.91 -2.91
N ARG A 38 4.22 4.19 -2.90
CA ARG A 38 4.15 5.05 -1.70
C ARG A 38 2.71 5.19 -1.19
N GLY A 39 1.75 5.46 -2.07
CA GLY A 39 0.34 5.57 -1.68
C GLY A 39 -0.25 4.27 -1.11
N TYR A 40 0.23 3.10 -1.52
CA TYR A 40 -0.14 1.83 -0.88
C TYR A 40 0.55 1.65 0.48
N THR A 41 1.82 2.06 0.63
CA THR A 41 2.51 2.09 1.94
C THR A 41 1.69 2.89 2.96
N ASP A 42 1.25 4.09 2.60
CA ASP A 42 0.50 4.96 3.51
C ASP A 42 -0.81 4.31 3.99
N GLN A 43 -1.49 3.59 3.09
CA GLN A 43 -2.71 2.86 3.42
C GLN A 43 -2.45 1.65 4.32
N ILE A 44 -1.36 0.90 4.08
CA ILE A 44 -0.95 -0.23 4.91
C ILE A 44 -0.61 0.25 6.32
N ASP A 45 0.12 1.36 6.44
CA ASP A 45 0.47 1.90 7.75
C ASP A 45 -0.75 2.46 8.49
N ALA A 46 -1.70 3.07 7.77
CA ALA A 46 -2.99 3.46 8.36
C ALA A 46 -3.78 2.24 8.87
N TYR A 47 -3.80 1.16 8.10
CA TYR A 47 -4.42 -0.10 8.51
C TYR A 47 -3.74 -0.68 9.76
N ARG A 48 -2.41 -0.70 9.81
CA ARG A 48 -1.64 -1.19 10.97
C ARG A 48 -1.92 -0.40 12.24
N ARG A 49 -1.86 0.94 12.17
CA ARG A 49 -2.18 1.82 13.31
C ARG A 49 -3.60 1.63 13.82
N GLU A 50 -4.56 1.45 12.90
CA GLU A 50 -5.93 1.16 13.29
C GLU A 50 -6.04 -0.21 13.97
N ASN A 51 -5.35 -1.23 13.45
CA ASN A 51 -5.37 -2.56 14.05
C ASN A 51 -4.72 -2.57 15.44
N GLU A 52 -3.60 -1.86 15.64
CA GLU A 52 -2.96 -1.66 16.95
C GLU A 52 -3.95 -1.04 17.95
N ARG A 53 -4.65 0.04 17.59
CA ARG A 53 -5.67 0.65 18.44
C ARG A 53 -6.79 -0.31 18.83
N LEU A 54 -7.26 -1.12 17.90
CA LEU A 54 -8.34 -2.08 18.15
C LEU A 54 -7.87 -3.22 19.06
N VAL A 55 -6.63 -3.66 18.92
CA VAL A 55 -6.01 -4.67 19.78
C VAL A 55 -5.80 -4.12 21.19
N ASP A 56 -5.32 -2.89 21.33
CA ASP A 56 -5.13 -2.22 22.61
C ASP A 56 -6.47 -2.01 23.35
N LEU A 57 -7.56 -1.70 22.63
CA LEU A 57 -8.90 -1.58 23.19
C LEU A 57 -9.53 -2.92 23.63
N ALA A 58 -9.01 -4.04 23.13
CA ALA A 58 -9.53 -5.37 23.43
C ALA A 58 -8.86 -6.02 24.66
N HIS A 59 -7.77 -5.44 25.17
CA HIS A 59 -7.08 -5.86 26.39
C HIS A 59 -7.53 -5.05 27.61
#